data_AF-A0AAJ1X5U4-F1
#
_entry.id   AF-A0AAJ1X5U4-F1
#
_cell.length_a   1.000
_cell.length_b   1.000
_cell.length_c   1.000
_cell.angle_alpha   90.00
_cell.angle_beta   90.00
_cell.angle_gamma   90.00
#
_symmetry.space_group_name_H-M   'P 1'
#
loop_
_entity.id
_entity.type
_entity.pdbx_description
1 polymer ?
#
loop_
_entity_poly.entity_id
_entity_poly.type
_entity_poly.pdbx_seq_one_letter_code
_entity_poly.pdbx_strand_id
1 'polypeptide(L)'
;MKSDELESLRTITETAYRADLAHLNRIATEEAQIQMEIVALIDDVARADGQEALSSMPLRHIGGDILWRGWVGRKRAQLNIRLATTRAQKEQALSSLKKSFGKMKVVEDLCDRERIRIKRQEEQRQLQNDQEQMIISAGIAKIKSNFC
;
A
#
# COMPACT_ATOMS: atom_id res chain seq x y z
N MET A 1 19.63 17.37 -11.12
CA MET A 1 19.22 15.99 -11.44
C MET A 1 18.53 16.04 -12.79
N LYS A 2 18.76 15.08 -13.68
CA LYS A 2 18.08 15.12 -14.99
C LYS A 2 16.61 14.79 -14.81
N SER A 3 15.72 15.46 -15.56
CA SER A 3 14.26 15.23 -15.49
C SER A 3 13.89 13.75 -15.62
N ASP A 4 14.59 13.04 -16.50
CA ASP A 4 14.40 11.59 -16.73
C ASP A 4 14.80 10.71 -15.54
N GLU A 5 15.80 11.12 -14.75
CA GLU A 5 16.24 10.36 -13.56
C GLU A 5 15.19 10.46 -12.44
N LEU A 6 14.58 11.64 -12.28
CA LEU A 6 13.48 11.85 -11.32
C LEU A 6 12.23 11.04 -11.69
N GLU A 7 11.91 11.03 -12.98
CA GLU A 7 10.77 10.28 -13.51
C GLU A 7 10.97 8.76 -13.33
N SER A 8 12.17 8.26 -13.63
CA SER A 8 12.52 6.85 -13.37
C SER A 8 12.42 6.50 -11.87
N LEU A 9 12.93 7.37 -11.00
CA LEU A 9 12.83 7.18 -9.55
C LEU A 9 11.38 7.16 -9.06
N ARG A 10 10.51 7.98 -9.66
CA ARG A 10 9.06 7.98 -9.38
C ARG A 10 8.46 6.62 -9.71
N THR A 11 8.71 6.10 -10.91
CA THR A 11 8.20 4.80 -11.33
C THR A 11 8.67 3.68 -10.40
N ILE A 12 9.96 3.68 -10.03
CA ILE A 12 10.52 2.65 -9.13
C ILE A 12 9.85 2.71 -7.74
N THR A 13 9.71 3.91 -7.17
CA THR A 13 9.14 4.07 -5.83
C THR A 13 7.64 3.77 -5.79
N GLU A 14 6.90 4.14 -6.83
CA GLU A 14 5.49 3.76 -6.99
C GLU A 14 5.34 2.24 -7.13
N THR A 15 6.19 1.59 -7.93
CA THR A 15 6.16 0.13 -8.12
C THR A 15 6.46 -0.59 -6.79
N ALA A 16 7.45 -0.12 -6.03
CA ALA A 16 7.76 -0.66 -4.72
C ALA A 16 6.59 -0.52 -3.74
N TYR A 17 5.93 0.66 -3.71
CA TYR A 17 4.73 0.87 -2.90
C TYR A 17 3.59 -0.08 -3.29
N ARG A 18 3.33 -0.24 -4.59
CA ARG A 18 2.29 -1.16 -5.09
C ARG A 18 2.60 -2.62 -4.72
N ALA A 19 3.86 -3.03 -4.78
CA ALA A 19 4.28 -4.37 -4.38
C ALA A 19 4.05 -4.62 -2.88
N ASP A 20 4.43 -3.65 -2.03
CA ASP A 20 4.19 -3.74 -0.58
C ASP A 20 2.68 -3.77 -0.27
N LEU A 21 1.87 -2.99 -0.99
CA LEU A 21 0.42 -2.97 -0.81
C LEU A 21 -0.20 -4.32 -1.19
N ALA A 22 0.20 -4.91 -2.33
CA ALA A 22 -0.23 -6.23 -2.74
C ALA A 22 0.18 -7.30 -1.73
N HIS A 23 1.39 -7.20 -1.16
CA HIS A 23 1.85 -8.10 -0.12
C HIS A 23 1.00 -8.02 1.15
N LEU A 24 0.69 -6.81 1.62
CA LEU A 24 -0.17 -6.60 2.78
C LEU A 24 -1.58 -7.16 2.56
N ASN A 25 -2.15 -6.92 1.37
CA ASN A 25 -3.48 -7.43 1.02
C ASN A 25 -3.54 -8.96 1.07
N ARG A 26 -2.50 -9.65 0.57
CA ARG A 26 -2.41 -11.11 0.67
C ARG A 26 -2.41 -11.58 2.13
N ILE A 27 -1.61 -10.95 3.01
CA ILE A 27 -1.62 -11.28 4.44
C ILE A 27 -3.00 -11.02 5.06
N ALA A 28 -3.66 -9.92 4.69
CA ALA A 28 -5.00 -9.61 5.18
C ALA A 28 -6.05 -10.65 4.73
N THR A 29 -5.95 -11.16 3.50
CA THR A 29 -6.82 -12.24 3.03
C THR A 29 -6.59 -13.55 3.79
N GLU A 30 -5.34 -13.89 4.10
CA GLU A 30 -5.00 -15.06 4.91
C GLU A 30 -5.54 -14.91 6.35
N GLU A 31 -5.42 -13.73 6.94
CA GLU A 31 -6.00 -13.43 8.26
C GLU A 31 -7.52 -13.65 8.26
N ALA A 32 -8.22 -13.12 7.26
CA ALA A 32 -9.67 -13.28 7.13
C ALA A 32 -10.07 -14.76 6.98
N GLN A 33 -9.32 -15.54 6.19
CA GLN A 33 -9.54 -16.98 6.04
C GLN A 33 -9.41 -17.72 7.38
N ILE A 34 -8.35 -17.45 8.15
CA ILE A 34 -8.15 -18.09 9.46
C ILE A 34 -9.26 -17.71 10.43
N GLN A 35 -9.73 -16.46 10.41
CA GLN A 35 -10.86 -16.02 11.23
C GLN A 35 -12.14 -16.77 10.86
N MET A 36 -12.42 -16.97 9.57
CA MET A 36 -13.55 -17.79 9.12
C MET A 36 -13.43 -19.25 9.56
N GLU A 37 -12.23 -19.84 9.48
CA GLU A 37 -11.98 -21.21 9.98
C GLU A 37 -12.24 -21.32 11.50
N ILE A 38 -11.88 -20.29 12.28
CA ILE A 38 -12.16 -20.26 13.72
C ILE A 38 -13.66 -20.18 13.98
N VAL A 39 -14.40 -19.32 13.28
CA VAL A 39 -15.85 -19.19 13.43
C VAL A 39 -16.54 -20.50 13.08
N ALA A 40 -16.19 -21.12 11.95
CA ALA A 40 -16.74 -22.42 11.55
C ALA A 40 -16.48 -23.51 12.61
N LEU A 41 -15.28 -23.57 13.18
CA LEU A 41 -14.97 -24.52 14.26
C LEU A 41 -15.83 -24.28 15.50
N ILE A 42 -16.10 -23.02 15.86
CA ILE A 42 -16.97 -22.68 16.99
C ILE A 42 -18.41 -23.12 16.73
N ASP A 43 -18.93 -22.88 15.53
CA ASP A 43 -20.27 -23.28 15.13
C ASP A 43 -20.43 -24.81 15.10
N ASP A 44 -19.41 -25.54 14.65
CA ASP A 44 -19.39 -27.01 14.66
C ASP A 44 -19.46 -27.56 16.09
N VAL A 45 -18.70 -26.97 17.01
CA VAL A 45 -18.70 -27.36 18.42
C VAL A 45 -20.07 -27.08 19.05
N ALA A 46 -20.64 -25.89 18.82
CA ALA A 46 -21.94 -25.52 19.37
C ALA A 46 -23.06 -26.45 18.87
N ARG A 47 -23.01 -26.87 17.59
CA ARG A 47 -23.97 -27.83 17.03
C ARG A 47 -23.82 -29.22 17.64
N ALA A 48 -22.59 -29.70 17.83
CA ALA A 48 -22.34 -30.99 18.44
C ALA A 48 -22.85 -31.03 19.90
N ASP A 49 -22.54 -30.01 20.69
CA ASP A 49 -22.99 -29.90 22.08
C ASP A 49 -24.53 -29.83 22.19
N GLY A 50 -25.19 -29.09 21.28
CA GLY A 50 -26.64 -28.99 21.23
C GLY A 50 -27.37 -30.29 20.84
N GLN A 51 -26.76 -31.11 19.99
CA GLN A 51 -27.28 -32.42 19.61
C GLN A 51 -27.15 -33.45 20.73
N GLU A 52 -26.04 -33.43 21.47
CA GLU A 52 -25.80 -34.33 22.59
C GLU A 52 -26.84 -34.11 23.71
N ALA A 53 -27.19 -32.85 24.00
CA ALA A 53 -28.21 -32.48 24.97
C ALA A 53 -29.63 -33.01 24.65
N LEU A 54 -29.92 -33.29 23.37
CA LEU A 54 -31.21 -33.82 22.91
C LEU A 54 -31.26 -35.36 22.90
N SER A 55 -30.11 -36.04 22.99
CA SER A 55 -30.01 -37.50 22.90
C SER A 55 -29.87 -38.15 24.29
N SER A 56 -30.89 -38.89 24.73
CA SER A 56 -31.01 -39.49 26.06
C SER A 56 -30.22 -40.80 26.28
N MET A 57 -29.04 -40.97 25.66
CA MET A 57 -28.21 -42.20 25.78
C MET A 57 -26.84 -41.92 26.40
N PRO A 58 -26.66 -42.10 27.74
CA PRO A 58 -25.51 -41.52 28.45
C PRO A 58 -24.20 -42.32 28.42
N LEU A 59 -24.18 -43.59 27.98
CA LEU A 59 -23.11 -44.52 28.43
C LEU A 59 -22.17 -45.10 27.35
N ARG A 60 -22.41 -44.89 26.05
CA ARG A 60 -21.54 -45.41 24.97
C ARG A 60 -20.62 -44.38 24.30
N HIS A 61 -20.71 -43.10 24.65
CA HIS A 61 -20.05 -42.00 23.92
C HIS A 61 -18.75 -41.46 24.55
N ILE A 62 -18.40 -41.85 25.78
CA ILE A 62 -17.33 -41.21 26.58
C ILE A 62 -15.95 -41.27 25.89
N GLY A 63 -15.61 -42.36 25.20
CA GLY A 63 -14.33 -42.47 24.49
C GLY A 63 -14.24 -41.62 23.21
N GLY A 64 -15.35 -41.47 22.49
CA GLY A 64 -15.42 -40.68 21.26
C GLY A 64 -15.42 -39.17 21.53
N ASP A 65 -16.14 -38.74 22.56
CA ASP A 65 -16.21 -37.33 22.97
C ASP A 65 -14.87 -36.80 23.49
N ILE A 66 -14.12 -37.59 24.27
CA ILE A 66 -12.77 -37.18 24.73
C ILE A 66 -11.81 -36.97 23.55
N LEU A 67 -11.82 -37.85 22.55
CA LEU A 67 -10.98 -37.73 21.36
C LEU A 67 -11.38 -36.52 20.50
N TRP A 68 -12.69 -36.30 20.35
CA TRP A 68 -13.25 -35.14 19.64
C TRP A 68 -12.87 -33.82 20.33
N ARG A 69 -13.11 -33.68 21.63
CA ARG A 69 -12.72 -32.50 22.42
C ARG A 69 -11.22 -32.25 22.37
N GLY A 70 -10.41 -33.31 22.45
CA GLY A 70 -8.97 -33.22 22.28
C GLY A 70 -8.56 -32.72 20.89
N TRP A 71 -9.23 -33.17 19.83
CA TRP A 71 -9.01 -32.68 18.47
C TRP A 71 -9.42 -31.21 18.32
N VAL A 72 -10.59 -30.80 18.81
CA VAL A 72 -11.07 -29.41 18.80
C VAL A 72 -10.06 -28.50 19.50
N GLY A 73 -9.59 -28.89 20.70
CA GLY A 73 -8.60 -28.13 21.45
C GLY A 73 -7.29 -27.92 20.68
N ARG A 74 -6.76 -28.99 20.08
CA ARG A 74 -5.55 -28.91 19.24
C ARG A 74 -5.77 -28.05 18.00
N LYS A 75 -6.90 -28.19 17.32
CA LYS A 75 -7.23 -27.43 16.11
C LYS A 75 -7.36 -25.94 16.42
N ARG A 76 -8.05 -25.58 17.51
CA ARG A 76 -8.16 -24.19 17.98
C ARG A 76 -6.80 -23.60 18.33
N ALA A 77 -5.94 -24.34 19.04
CA ALA A 77 -4.59 -23.89 19.36
C ALA A 77 -3.77 -23.63 18.08
N GLN A 78 -3.83 -24.54 17.10
CA GLN A 78 -3.16 -24.38 15.82
C GLN A 78 -3.65 -23.13 15.05
N LEU A 79 -4.96 -22.91 14.97
CA LEU A 79 -5.54 -21.74 14.29
C LEU A 79 -5.14 -20.43 14.99
N ASN A 80 -5.13 -20.40 16.31
CA ASN A 80 -4.71 -19.22 17.08
C ASN A 80 -3.22 -18.89 16.88
N ILE A 81 -2.35 -19.90 16.86
CA ILE A 81 -0.91 -19.70 16.58
C ILE A 81 -0.73 -19.15 15.17
N ARG A 82 -1.43 -19.71 14.18
CA ARG A 82 -1.40 -19.23 12.79
C ARG A 82 -1.88 -17.78 12.72
N LEU A 83 -3.00 -17.45 13.36
CA LEU A 83 -3.54 -16.09 13.43
C LEU A 83 -2.54 -15.10 14.06
N ALA A 84 -1.93 -15.46 15.19
CA ALA A 84 -0.92 -14.64 15.85
C ALA A 84 0.30 -14.39 14.94
N THR A 85 0.75 -15.42 14.24
CA THR A 85 1.88 -15.33 13.30
C THR A 85 1.53 -14.42 12.12
N THR A 86 0.36 -14.61 11.50
CA THR A 86 -0.11 -13.77 10.38
C THR A 86 -0.26 -12.31 10.81
N ARG A 87 -0.75 -12.04 12.03
CA ARG A 87 -0.83 -10.68 12.58
C ARG A 87 0.54 -10.04 12.78
N ALA A 88 1.51 -10.79 13.30
CA ALA A 88 2.89 -10.31 13.43
C ALA A 88 3.49 -9.97 12.06
N GLN A 89 3.28 -10.82 11.05
CA GLN A 89 3.70 -10.57 9.67
C GLN A 89 3.01 -9.34 9.07
N LYS A 90 1.72 -9.15 9.34
CA LYS A 90 0.94 -7.98 8.91
C LYS A 90 1.53 -6.68 9.45
N GLU A 91 1.90 -6.65 10.72
CA GLU A 91 2.51 -5.47 11.34
C GLU A 91 3.86 -5.14 10.70
N GLN A 92 4.66 -6.17 10.40
CA GLN A 92 5.94 -6.00 9.72
C GLN A 92 5.75 -5.47 8.28
N ALA A 93 4.76 -6.01 7.55
CA ALA A 93 4.39 -5.54 6.21
C ALA A 93 3.85 -4.10 6.23
N LEU A 94 3.06 -3.72 7.23
CA LEU A 94 2.59 -2.34 7.42
C LEU A 94 3.75 -1.37 7.63
N SER A 95 4.78 -1.75 8.39
CA SER A 95 5.98 -0.94 8.57
C SER A 95 6.73 -0.71 7.25
N SER A 96 6.86 -1.76 6.42
CA SER A 96 7.47 -1.64 5.08
C SER A 96 6.65 -0.74 4.16
N LEU A 97 5.33 -0.94 4.11
CA LEU A 97 4.41 -0.13 3.32
C LEU A 97 4.49 1.36 3.67
N LYS A 98 4.56 1.70 4.97
CA LYS A 98 4.72 3.09 5.42
C LYS A 98 6.02 3.71 4.87
N LYS A 99 7.11 2.94 4.82
CA LYS A 99 8.40 3.42 4.30
C LYS A 99 8.35 3.63 2.78
N SER A 100 7.78 2.69 2.02
CA SER A 100 7.67 2.82 0.56
C SER A 100 6.70 3.93 0.17
N PHE A 101 5.59 4.08 0.89
CA PHE A 101 4.66 5.22 0.74
C PHE A 101 5.36 6.55 0.98
N GLY A 102 6.11 6.68 2.08
CA GLY A 102 6.86 7.91 2.38
C GLY A 102 7.87 8.26 1.28
N LYS A 103 8.63 7.27 0.79
CA LYS A 103 9.57 7.48 -0.33
C LYS A 103 8.85 7.91 -1.61
N MET A 104 7.76 7.23 -1.97
CA MET A 104 6.94 7.57 -3.14
C MET A 104 6.44 9.01 -3.05
N LYS A 105 5.92 9.43 -1.88
CA LYS A 105 5.41 10.78 -1.66
C LYS A 105 6.49 11.84 -1.78
N VAL A 106 7.67 11.60 -1.21
CA VAL A 106 8.81 12.52 -1.34
C VAL A 106 9.24 12.67 -2.81
N VAL A 107 9.30 11.58 -3.56
CA VAL A 107 9.68 11.64 -4.98
C VAL A 107 8.61 12.34 -5.81
N GLU A 108 7.34 12.10 -5.54
CA GLU A 108 6.23 12.83 -6.16
C GLU A 108 6.37 14.35 -5.93
N ASP A 109 6.58 14.77 -4.68
CA ASP A 109 6.78 16.18 -4.33
C ASP A 109 8.03 16.78 -5.03
N LEU A 110 9.11 16.01 -5.19
CA LEU A 110 10.30 16.46 -5.91
C LEU A 110 10.05 16.64 -7.41
N CYS A 111 9.32 15.71 -8.03
CA CYS A 111 8.94 15.80 -9.44
C CYS A 111 8.07 17.04 -9.69
N ASP A 112 7.12 17.34 -8.79
CA ASP A 112 6.26 18.52 -8.91
C ASP A 112 7.06 19.82 -8.76
N ARG A 113 7.98 19.88 -7.80
CA ARG A 113 8.87 21.04 -7.62
C ARG A 113 9.76 21.27 -8.84
N GLU A 114 10.34 20.22 -9.41
CA GLU A 114 11.20 20.34 -10.59
C GLU A 114 10.38 20.78 -11.81
N ARG A 115 9.15 20.27 -11.98
CA ARG A 115 8.25 20.72 -13.05
C ARG A 115 7.92 22.21 -12.94
N ILE A 116 7.60 22.68 -11.74
CA ILE A 116 7.35 24.11 -11.48
C ILE A 116 8.62 24.93 -11.78
N ARG A 117 9.80 24.42 -11.39
CA ARG A 117 11.08 25.09 -11.62
C ARG A 117 11.39 25.25 -13.11
N ILE A 118 11.23 24.18 -13.90
CA ILE A 118 11.44 24.19 -15.35
C ILE A 118 10.51 25.21 -16.00
N LYS A 119 9.21 25.18 -15.67
CA LYS A 119 8.23 26.12 -16.20
C LYS A 119 8.60 27.58 -15.92
N ARG A 120 9.01 27.89 -14.68
CA ARG A 120 9.48 29.24 -14.31
C ARG A 120 10.73 29.66 -15.06
N GLN A 121 11.66 28.75 -15.30
CA GLN A 121 12.86 29.04 -16.09
C GLN A 121 12.52 29.33 -17.56
N GLU A 122 11.57 28.59 -18.13
CA GLU A 122 11.07 28.85 -19.49
C GLU A 122 10.39 30.22 -19.59
N GLU A 123 9.49 30.54 -18.66
CA GLU A 123 8.81 31.84 -18.59
C GLU A 123 9.83 32.99 -18.46
N GLN A 124 10.83 32.86 -17.58
CA GLN A 124 11.90 33.87 -17.44
C GLN A 124 12.72 34.03 -18.72
N ARG A 125 13.05 32.94 -19.39
CA ARG A 125 13.82 32.97 -20.64
C ARG A 125 13.03 33.60 -21.78
N GLN A 126 11.72 33.37 -21.84
CA GLN A 126 10.84 34.04 -22.80
C GLN A 126 10.81 35.55 -22.56
N LEU A 127 10.63 35.98 -21.32
CA LEU A 127 10.63 37.41 -20.97
C LEU A 127 11.96 38.11 -21.31
N GLN A 128 13.10 37.44 -21.09
CA GLN A 128 14.41 37.97 -21.47
C GLN A 128 14.53 38.12 -22.99
N ASN A 129 14.16 37.09 -23.74
CA ASN A 129 14.19 37.14 -25.20
C ASN A 129 13.29 38.26 -25.76
N ASP A 130 12.09 38.44 -25.18
CA ASP A 130 11.14 39.49 -25.59
C ASP A 130 11.71 40.89 -25.30
N GLN A 131 12.35 41.08 -24.14
CA GLN A 131 13.04 42.33 -23.79
C GLN A 131 14.19 42.63 -24.76
N GLU A 132 15.01 41.64 -25.10
CA GLU A 132 16.10 41.78 -26.07
C GLU A 132 15.58 42.17 -27.46
N GLN A 133 14.53 41.52 -27.94
CA GLN A 133 13.89 41.86 -29.22
C GLN A 133 13.30 43.28 -29.21
N MET A 134 12.72 43.71 -28.09
CA MET A 134 12.20 45.07 -27.94
C MET A 134 13.33 46.12 -28.00
N ILE A 135 14.48 45.86 -27.37
CA ILE A 135 15.65 46.76 -27.41
C ILE A 135 16.22 46.84 -28.84
N ILE A 136 16.36 45.70 -29.53
CA ILE A 136 16.89 45.65 -30.90
C ILE A 136 15.96 46.41 -31.85
N SER A 137 14.65 46.19 -31.77
CA SER A 137 13.67 46.87 -32.64
C SER A 137 13.60 48.38 -32.37
N ALA A 138 13.66 48.80 -31.10
CA ALA A 138 13.74 50.22 -30.73
C ALA A 138 15.04 50.88 -31.24
N GLY A 139 16.18 50.16 -31.17
CA GLY A 139 17.46 50.62 -31.72
C GLY A 139 17.40 50.82 -33.24
N ILE A 140 16.82 49.86 -33.97
CA ILE A 140 16.64 49.94 -35.43
C ILE A 140 15.72 51.13 -35.80
N ALA A 141 14.63 51.35 -35.05
CA ALA A 141 13.73 52.49 -35.30
C ALA A 141 14.45 53.84 -35.09
N LYS A 142 15.30 53.95 -34.06
CA LYS A 142 16.07 55.17 -33.77
C LYS A 142 17.17 55.45 -34.80
N ILE A 143 17.79 54.41 -35.36
CA ILE A 143 18.74 54.56 -36.48
C ILE A 143 18.02 55.05 -37.74
N LYS A 144 16.82 54.52 -38.03
CA LYS A 144 16.01 54.96 -39.17
C LYS A 144 15.53 56.42 -39.04
N SER A 145 15.20 56.89 -37.83
CA SER A 145 14.76 58.28 -37.63
C SER A 145 15.89 59.31 -37.68
N ASN A 146 17.15 58.91 -37.52
CA ASN A 146 18.32 59.81 -37.60
C ASN A 146 18.87 59.93 -39.02
N PHE A 147 18.40 59.11 -39.96
CA PHE A 147 18.82 59.09 -41.36
C PHE A 147 17.76 59.64 -42.34
N CYS A 148 16.62 60.11 -41.82
CA CYS A 148 15.59 60.88 -42.53
C CYS A 148 15.50 62.29 -41.94
#